data_AF-A0A840P2K7-F1
#
_entry.id   AF-A0A840P2K7-F1
#
_cell.length_a   1.000
_cell.length_b   1.000
_cell.length_c   1.000
_cell.angle_alpha   90.00
_cell.angle_beta   90.00
_cell.angle_gamma   90.00
#
_symmetry.space_group_name_H-M   'P 1'
#
loop_
_entity.id
_entity.type
_entity.pdbx_description
1 polymer ?
#
loop_
_entity_poly.entity_id
_entity_poly.type
_entity_poly.pdbx_seq_one_letter_code
_entity_poly.pdbx_strand_id
1 'polypeptide(L)'
;MLDAVYSYLDGEIDPQDRAQIRVHLEECGPCLAEYGLEEAVKKLIAKHCGCEQVPADLRSKVLNRIEEVRVQMVEGRLEVAD
;
A
#
# COMPACT_ATOMS: atom_id res chain seq x y z
N MET A 1 -25.41 -2.13 -0.71
CA MET A 1 -24.71 -0.88 -0.37
C MET A 1 -23.19 -1.10 -0.35
N LEU A 2 -22.68 -2.11 0.37
CA LEU A 2 -21.26 -2.52 0.30
C LEU A 2 -20.75 -2.84 -1.12
N ASP A 3 -21.45 -3.68 -1.88
CA ASP A 3 -20.99 -4.07 -3.23
C ASP A 3 -20.84 -2.87 -4.15
N ALA A 4 -21.75 -1.91 -4.03
CA ALA A 4 -21.72 -0.67 -4.79
C ALA A 4 -20.52 0.21 -4.38
N VAL A 5 -20.12 0.20 -3.10
CA VAL A 5 -18.88 0.85 -2.64
C VAL A 5 -17.64 0.14 -3.18
N TYR A 6 -17.61 -1.19 -3.24
CA TYR A 6 -16.48 -1.92 -3.85
C TYR A 6 -16.37 -1.67 -5.36
N SER A 7 -17.47 -1.75 -6.11
CA SER A 7 -17.50 -1.38 -7.51
C SER A 7 -17.08 0.08 -7.74
N TYR A 8 -17.47 1.00 -6.85
CA TYR A 8 -17.01 2.39 -6.87
C TYR A 8 -15.49 2.52 -6.61
N LEU A 9 -14.94 1.75 -5.68
CA LEU A 9 -13.50 1.77 -5.33
C LEU A 9 -12.62 1.11 -6.42
N ASP A 10 -13.11 0.04 -7.06
CA ASP A 10 -12.41 -0.65 -8.14
C ASP A 10 -12.58 0.03 -9.52
N GLY A 11 -13.44 1.05 -9.60
CA GLY A 11 -13.72 1.79 -10.82
C GLY A 11 -14.69 1.08 -11.78
N GLU A 12 -15.33 0.01 -11.33
CA GLU A 12 -16.28 -0.83 -12.07
C GLU A 12 -17.73 -0.44 -11.76
N ILE A 13 -18.03 0.86 -11.76
CA ILE A 13 -19.37 1.39 -11.50
C ILE A 13 -19.88 2.19 -12.69
N ASP A 14 -21.19 2.13 -12.94
CA ASP A 14 -21.84 2.96 -13.93
C ASP A 14 -21.63 4.46 -13.63
N PRO A 15 -21.38 5.30 -14.66
CA PRO A 15 -21.19 6.74 -14.48
C PRO A 15 -22.34 7.45 -13.76
N GLN A 16 -23.58 6.98 -13.92
CA GLN A 16 -24.75 7.56 -13.26
C GLN A 16 -24.78 7.25 -11.76
N ASP A 17 -24.33 6.06 -11.37
CA ASP A 17 -24.37 5.59 -9.99
C ASP A 17 -23.17 6.11 -9.16
N ARG A 18 -22.08 6.45 -9.85
CA ARG A 18 -20.86 6.98 -9.23
C ARG A 18 -21.11 8.24 -8.40
N ALA A 19 -21.96 9.14 -8.90
CA ALA A 19 -22.24 10.41 -8.23
C ALA A 19 -23.04 10.21 -6.93
N GLN A 20 -23.98 9.26 -6.91
CA GLN A 20 -24.81 8.97 -5.74
C GLN A 20 -23.99 8.33 -4.62
N ILE A 21 -23.12 7.37 -4.95
CA ILE A 21 -22.26 6.71 -3.96
C ILE A 21 -21.26 7.69 -3.35
N ARG A 22 -20.73 8.61 -4.16
CA ARG A 22 -19.86 9.68 -3.68
C ARG A 22 -20.56 10.56 -2.64
N VAL A 23 -21.76 11.07 -2.95
CA VAL A 23 -22.55 11.91 -2.03
C VAL A 23 -22.84 11.14 -0.74
N HIS A 24 -23.21 9.87 -0.84
CA HIS A 24 -23.49 9.03 0.32
C HIS A 24 -22.25 8.81 1.22
N LEU A 25 -21.07 8.60 0.64
CA LEU A 25 -19.82 8.46 1.41
C LEU A 25 -19.36 9.79 2.03
N GLU A 26 -19.65 10.92 1.38
CA GLU A 26 -19.38 12.27 1.89
C GLU A 26 -20.30 12.65 3.05
N GLU A 27 -21.58 12.26 2.99
CA GLU A 27 -22.58 12.54 4.01
C GLU A 27 -22.54 11.54 5.18
N CYS A 28 -22.03 10.32 4.95
CA CYS A 28 -21.95 9.27 5.95
C CYS A 28 -20.50 9.03 6.41
N GLY A 29 -20.01 9.92 7.28
CA GLY A 29 -18.71 9.78 7.95
C GLY A 29 -18.41 8.40 8.58
N PRO A 30 -19.39 7.66 9.15
CA PRO A 30 -19.19 6.29 9.64
C PRO A 30 -18.84 5.28 8.53
N CYS A 31 -19.50 5.36 7.37
CA CYS A 31 -19.19 4.47 6.24
C CYS A 31 -17.82 4.77 5.64
N LEU A 32 -17.39 6.03 5.65
CA LEU A 32 -16.04 6.43 5.25
C LEU A 32 -14.97 5.94 6.25
N ALA A 33 -15.27 5.88 7.55
CA ALA A 33 -14.36 5.34 8.56
C ALA A 33 -14.26 3.81 8.53
N GLU A 34 -15.35 3.11 8.17
CA GLU A 34 -15.42 1.65 8.12
C GLU A 34 -14.91 1.07 6.77
N TYR A 35 -15.02 1.80 5.66
CA TYR A 35 -14.63 1.34 4.31
C TYR A 35 -13.54 2.20 3.65
N GLY A 36 -13.13 3.29 4.29
CA GLY A 36 -12.15 4.22 3.75
C GLY A 36 -10.72 3.72 3.94
N LEU A 37 -10.05 3.60 2.80
CA LEU A 37 -8.68 4.03 2.61
C LEU A 37 -7.60 2.99 2.87
N GLU A 38 -7.47 2.40 4.06
CA GLU A 38 -6.29 1.54 4.31
C GLU A 38 -6.31 0.27 3.43
N GLU A 39 -7.45 -0.41 3.37
CA GLU A 39 -7.62 -1.59 2.52
C GLU A 39 -7.72 -1.25 1.02
N ALA A 40 -8.32 -0.11 0.69
CA ALA A 40 -8.37 0.37 -0.69
C ALA A 40 -6.96 0.64 -1.23
N VAL A 41 -6.08 1.25 -0.41
CA VAL A 41 -4.68 1.55 -0.76
C VAL A 41 -3.84 0.27 -0.87
N LYS A 42 -3.97 -0.67 0.06
CA LYS A 42 -3.25 -1.96 -0.01
C LYS A 42 -3.62 -2.75 -1.27
N LYS A 43 -4.91 -2.84 -1.59
CA LYS A 43 -5.39 -3.53 -2.79
C LYS A 43 -4.95 -2.85 -4.08
N LEU A 44 -4.98 -1.52 -4.12
CA LEU A 44 -4.53 -0.77 -5.29
C LEU A 44 -3.04 -0.97 -5.57
N ILE A 45 -2.20 -0.95 -4.53
CA ILE A 45 -0.76 -1.23 -4.60
C ILE A 45 -0.51 -2.68 -5.03
N ALA A 46 -1.20 -3.67 -4.45
CA ALA A 46 -1.01 -5.06 -4.83
C ALA A 46 -1.44 -5.34 -6.29
N LYS A 47 -2.55 -4.74 -6.74
CA LYS A 47 -3.11 -4.93 -8.08
C LYS A 47 -2.28 -4.24 -9.18
N HIS A 48 -1.72 -3.05 -8.92
CA HIS A 48 -1.02 -2.25 -9.92
C HIS A 48 0.49 -2.25 -9.80
N CYS A 49 1.04 -2.60 -8.63
CA CYS A 49 2.48 -2.64 -8.38
C CYS A 49 2.99 -4.05 -8.00
N GLY A 50 2.11 -5.03 -7.83
CA GLY A 50 2.46 -6.44 -7.56
C GLY A 50 2.52 -7.34 -8.81
N CYS A 51 2.52 -6.74 -10.00
CA CYS A 51 2.40 -7.44 -11.28
C CYS A 51 3.72 -7.96 -11.87
N GLU A 52 4.79 -8.04 -11.07
CA GLU A 52 5.96 -8.85 -11.41
C GLU A 52 6.33 -9.68 -10.18
N GLN A 53 6.39 -11.00 -10.32
CA GLN A 53 6.86 -11.87 -9.24
C GLN A 53 8.23 -11.35 -8.81
N VAL A 54 8.31 -10.83 -7.59
CA VAL A 54 9.58 -10.37 -7.03
C VAL A 54 10.56 -11.55 -7.14
N PRO A 55 11.69 -11.40 -7.85
CA PRO A 55 12.65 -12.47 -8.01
C PRO A 55 13.04 -13.02 -6.64
N ALA A 56 13.00 -14.35 -6.47
CA ALA A 56 13.20 -14.99 -5.18
C ALA A 56 14.55 -14.63 -4.52
N ASP A 57 15.52 -14.23 -5.34
CA ASP A 57 16.86 -13.81 -4.96
C ASP A 57 16.95 -12.33 -4.53
N LEU A 58 15.98 -11.48 -4.89
CA LEU A 58 15.99 -10.05 -4.56
C LEU A 58 15.90 -9.82 -3.06
N ARG A 59 15.06 -10.60 -2.36
CA ARG A 59 14.93 -10.54 -0.90
C ARG A 59 16.27 -10.84 -0.22
N SER A 60 16.96 -11.88 -0.66
CA SER A 60 18.27 -12.27 -0.12
C SER A 60 19.33 -11.19 -0.38
N LYS A 61 19.36 -10.61 -1.59
CA LYS A 61 20.28 -9.51 -1.93
C LYS A 61 20.07 -8.28 -1.05
N VAL A 62 18.82 -7.88 -0.83
CA VAL A 62 18.48 -6.73 0.03
C VAL A 62 18.91 -6.99 1.48
N LEU A 63 18.63 -8.17 2.03
CA LEU A 63 19.00 -8.52 3.40
C LEU A 63 20.52 -8.57 3.60
N ASN A 64 21.26 -9.15 2.66
CA ASN A 64 22.72 -9.17 2.72
C ASN A 64 23.30 -7.76 2.70
N ARG A 65 22.77 -6.86 1.84
CA ARG A 65 23.25 -5.48 1.76
C ARG A 65 22.96 -4.68 3.03
N ILE A 66 21.80 -4.91 3.67
CA ILE A 66 21.48 -4.30 4.96
C ILE A 66 22.48 -4.74 6.03
N GLU A 67 22.84 -6.02 6.06
CA GLU A 67 23.81 -6.55 7.02
C GLU A 67 25.21 -5.96 6.82
N GLU A 68 25.69 -5.89 5.57
CA GLU A 68 26.97 -5.24 5.24
C GLU A 68 27.02 -3.79 5.72
N VAL A 69 25.95 -3.02 5.47
CA VAL A 69 25.88 -1.61 5.90
C VAL A 69 25.88 -1.50 7.42
N ARG A 70 25.19 -2.39 8.13
CA ARG A 70 25.20 -2.41 9.60
C ARG A 70 26.59 -2.66 10.16
N VAL A 71 27.33 -3.60 9.59
CA VAL A 71 28.72 -3.88 9.99
C VAL A 71 29.60 -2.65 9.74
N GLN A 72 29.53 -2.06 8.55
CA GLN A 72 30.31 -0.86 8.19
C GLN A 72 30.00 0.35 9.10
N MET A 73 28.75 0.52 9.51
CA MET A 73 28.36 1.59 10.45
C MET A 73 28.89 1.38 11.88
N VAL A 74 29.15 0.12 12.26
CA VAL A 74 29.76 -0.21 13.55
C VAL A 74 31.28 -0.04 13.47
N GLU A 75 31.91 -0.50 12.40
CA GLU A 75 33.35 -0.36 12.15
C GLU A 75 33.75 1.12 12.01
N GLY A 76 33.04 1.90 11.20
CA GLY A 76 33.28 3.34 11.07
C GLY A 76 33.00 4.14 12.36
N ARG A 77 32.24 3.57 13.30
CA ARG A 77 32.04 4.18 14.64
C ARG A 77 33.22 3.87 15.58
N LEU A 78 33.87 2.72 15.40
CA LEU A 78 35.09 2.35 16.12
C LEU A 78 36.29 3.17 15.62
N GLU A 79 36.41 3.41 14.31
CA GLU A 79 37.49 4.21 13.71
C GLU A 79 37.44 5.70 14.06
N VAL A 80 36.26 6.26 14.35
CA VAL A 80 36.10 7.66 14.78
C VAL A 80 36.32 7.84 16.29
N ALA A 81 36.36 6.74 17.04
CA ALA A 81 36.54 6.73 18.49
C ALA A 81 38.01 6.56 18.94
N ASP A 82 38.97 6.53 18.01
CA ASP A 82 40.44 6.49 18.23
C ASP A 82 41.07 7.87 17.92
#